data_AF-A0A382X8N8-F1
#
_entry.id   AF-A0A382X8N8-F1
#
_cell.length_a   1.000
_cell.length_b   1.000
_cell.length_c   1.000
_cell.angle_alpha   90.00
_cell.angle_beta   90.00
_cell.angle_gamma   90.00
#
_symmetry.space_group_name_H-M   'P 1'
#
loop_
_entity.id
_entity.type
_entity.pdbx_description
1 polymer ?
#
loop_
_entity_poly.entity_id
_entity_poly.type
_entity_poly.pdbx_seq_one_letter_code
_entity_poly.pdbx_strand_id
1 'polypeptide(L)'
;LGKFDSARAELVACLALNPKHLHANYTLGLIDLAGGDNYERALASFQQVADIDGDDPLVQYHLGRTLAKLGRSDDALAAYGRAIELDENLLSAHYARAHELRQLGRTEDWRQALSVFDRLSKAGFEGVSTTYQGQGKYAEARVEGHFGSGGDDRMSPIHLADPVPITGLHRAHVAVDTDGDGLAELIGPSPDGNTLQILAKQSNGWTAASSWYVPPGIQAHTTLIGDIDDDGDLDLLVSSGQLGSDPTNKLLRQQNGRFVAEALGFEGSANA
;
A
#
# COMPACT_ATOMS: atom_id res chain seq x y z
N LEU A 1 16.69 -0.22 -3.69
CA LEU A 1 17.17 -0.72 -5.01
C LEU A 1 17.49 -2.22 -5.01
N GLY A 2 18.26 -2.77 -4.05
CA GLY A 2 18.69 -4.19 -4.10
C GLY A 2 17.64 -5.31 -3.92
N LYS A 3 16.40 -5.01 -3.49
CA LYS A 3 15.34 -6.03 -3.32
C LYS A 3 14.63 -6.40 -4.62
N PHE A 4 14.46 -5.43 -5.53
CA PHE A 4 13.82 -5.67 -6.83
C PHE A 4 14.66 -6.58 -7.72
N ASP A 5 15.99 -6.45 -7.68
CA ASP A 5 16.90 -7.24 -8.51
C ASP A 5 16.87 -8.74 -8.14
N SER A 6 16.79 -9.06 -6.85
CA SER A 6 16.72 -10.44 -6.38
C SER A 6 15.36 -11.08 -6.70
N ALA A 7 14.26 -10.38 -6.42
CA ALA A 7 12.92 -10.86 -6.76
C ALA A 7 12.75 -11.05 -8.27
N ARG A 8 13.27 -10.13 -9.07
CA ARG A 8 13.28 -10.22 -10.53
C ARG A 8 14.02 -11.46 -11.03
N ALA A 9 15.18 -11.78 -10.45
CA ALA A 9 15.96 -12.95 -10.83
C ALA A 9 15.18 -14.26 -10.59
N GLU A 10 14.50 -14.38 -9.45
CA GLU A 10 13.69 -15.55 -9.13
C GLU A 10 12.47 -15.68 -10.06
N LEU A 11 11.79 -14.57 -10.36
CA LEU A 11 10.67 -14.55 -11.30
C LEU A 11 11.10 -14.96 -12.71
N VAL A 12 12.26 -14.48 -13.18
CA VAL A 12 12.82 -14.89 -14.47
C VAL A 12 13.16 -16.39 -14.48
N ALA A 13 13.70 -16.93 -13.39
CA ALA A 13 13.96 -18.36 -13.27
C ALA A 13 12.65 -19.17 -13.28
N CYS A 14 11.60 -18.69 -12.60
CA CYS A 14 10.26 -19.29 -12.64
C CYS A 14 9.69 -19.31 -14.07
N LEU A 15 9.80 -18.20 -14.79
CA LEU A 15 9.32 -18.08 -16.18
C LEU A 15 10.14 -18.92 -17.16
N ALA A 16 11.41 -19.21 -16.87
CA ALA A 16 12.20 -20.15 -17.66
C ALA A 16 11.67 -21.59 -17.56
N LEU A 17 11.08 -21.96 -16.42
CA LEU A 17 10.44 -23.27 -16.21
C LEU A 17 9.00 -23.30 -16.70
N ASN A 18 8.25 -22.21 -16.49
CA ASN A 18 6.87 -22.06 -16.94
C ASN A 18 6.63 -20.64 -17.51
N PRO A 19 6.80 -20.45 -18.83
CA PRO A 19 6.64 -19.14 -19.47
C PRO A 19 5.25 -18.54 -19.33
N LYS A 20 4.22 -19.36 -19.13
CA LYS A 20 2.82 -18.95 -19.00
C LYS A 20 2.37 -18.79 -17.54
N HIS A 21 3.30 -18.72 -16.59
CA HIS A 21 2.94 -18.54 -15.20
C HIS A 21 2.35 -17.14 -14.97
N LEU A 22 1.04 -17.07 -14.73
CA LEU A 22 0.27 -15.82 -14.60
C LEU A 22 0.87 -14.88 -13.53
N HIS A 23 0.99 -15.34 -12.28
CA HIS A 23 1.52 -14.52 -11.19
C HIS A 23 2.94 -14.03 -11.47
N ALA A 24 3.83 -14.90 -11.96
CA ALA A 24 5.21 -14.50 -12.23
C ALA A 24 5.32 -13.44 -13.35
N ASN A 25 4.56 -13.57 -14.44
CA ASN A 25 4.48 -12.54 -15.48
C ASN A 25 3.88 -11.25 -14.93
N TYR A 26 2.81 -11.34 -14.13
CA TYR A 26 2.16 -10.17 -13.56
C TYR A 26 3.07 -9.39 -12.59
N THR A 27 3.69 -10.09 -11.63
CA THR A 27 4.63 -9.48 -10.67
C THR A 27 5.88 -8.95 -11.37
N LEU A 28 6.41 -9.66 -12.37
CA LEU A 28 7.54 -9.17 -13.15
C LEU A 28 7.18 -7.89 -13.91
N GLY A 29 5.97 -7.83 -14.49
CA GLY A 29 5.46 -6.63 -15.14
C GLY A 29 5.36 -5.45 -14.20
N LEU A 30 4.89 -5.65 -12.96
CA LEU A 30 4.81 -4.61 -11.94
C LEU A 30 6.21 -4.09 -11.53
N ILE A 31 7.18 -5.00 -11.34
CA ILE A 31 8.56 -4.63 -11.02
C ILE A 31 9.19 -3.83 -12.15
N ASP A 32 9.06 -4.31 -13.40
CA ASP A 32 9.64 -3.64 -14.56
C ASP A 32 8.96 -2.29 -14.85
N LEU A 33 7.66 -2.14 -14.54
CA LEU A 33 6.93 -0.86 -14.61
C LEU A 33 7.38 0.12 -13.52
N ALA A 34 7.55 -0.34 -12.28
CA ALA A 34 7.98 0.48 -11.15
C ALA A 34 9.43 0.95 -11.29
N GLY A 35 10.29 0.12 -11.89
CA GLY A 35 11.71 0.42 -12.11
C GLY A 35 11.98 1.57 -13.10
N GLY A 36 10.99 2.03 -13.86
CA GLY A 36 11.08 3.26 -14.65
C GLY A 36 11.87 3.18 -15.97
N ASP A 37 12.73 2.18 -16.14
CA ASP A 37 13.59 2.05 -17.34
C ASP A 37 13.18 0.89 -18.27
N ASN A 38 12.18 0.10 -17.88
CA ASN A 38 11.93 -1.24 -18.46
C ASN A 38 10.51 -1.43 -19.00
N TYR A 39 9.89 -0.37 -19.50
CA TYR A 39 8.49 -0.40 -19.92
C TYR A 39 8.19 -1.41 -21.03
N GLU A 40 9.10 -1.66 -21.98
CA GLU A 40 8.90 -2.71 -22.99
C GLU A 40 8.84 -4.11 -22.38
N ARG A 41 9.63 -4.38 -21.33
CA ARG A 41 9.60 -5.66 -20.61
C ARG A 41 8.33 -5.80 -19.79
N ALA A 42 7.90 -4.71 -19.16
CA ALA A 42 6.61 -4.66 -18.47
C ALA A 42 5.45 -4.95 -19.44
N LEU A 43 5.48 -4.35 -20.64
CA LEU A 43 4.46 -4.54 -21.66
C LEU A 43 4.39 -6.01 -22.09
N ALA A 44 5.54 -6.62 -22.40
CA ALA A 44 5.60 -8.03 -22.75
C ALA A 44 5.03 -8.93 -21.64
N SER A 45 5.37 -8.64 -20.39
CA SER A 45 4.92 -9.44 -19.24
C SER A 45 3.40 -9.31 -19.02
N PHE A 46 2.85 -8.09 -19.05
CA PHE A 46 1.40 -7.90 -18.94
C PHE A 46 0.63 -8.45 -20.15
N GLN A 47 1.22 -8.42 -21.35
CA GLN A 47 0.61 -9.03 -22.53
C GLN A 47 0.51 -10.55 -22.37
N GLN A 48 1.53 -11.22 -21.81
CA GLN A 48 1.44 -12.65 -21.50
C GLN A 48 0.30 -12.95 -20.51
N VAL A 49 0.06 -12.08 -19.54
CA VAL A 49 -1.07 -12.23 -18.61
C VAL A 49 -2.40 -12.05 -19.36
N ALA A 50 -2.53 -10.99 -20.16
CA ALA A 50 -3.75 -10.70 -20.92
C ALA A 50 -4.08 -11.76 -21.99
N ASP A 51 -3.07 -12.41 -22.57
CA ASP A 51 -3.26 -13.50 -23.54
C ASP A 51 -3.86 -14.76 -22.89
N ILE A 52 -3.69 -14.91 -21.58
CA ILE A 52 -4.19 -16.05 -20.79
C ILE A 52 -5.50 -15.68 -20.08
N ASP A 53 -5.55 -14.50 -19.47
CA ASP A 53 -6.71 -13.93 -18.79
C ASP A 53 -6.89 -12.46 -19.15
N GLY A 54 -7.59 -12.22 -20.25
CA GLY A 54 -7.86 -10.88 -20.77
C GLY A 54 -8.99 -10.14 -20.05
N ASP A 55 -9.73 -10.81 -19.17
CA ASP A 55 -10.90 -10.27 -18.48
C ASP A 55 -10.58 -9.71 -17.08
N ASP A 56 -9.30 -9.66 -16.71
CA ASP A 56 -8.86 -8.95 -15.51
C ASP A 56 -8.73 -7.43 -15.77
N PRO A 57 -9.57 -6.58 -15.12
CA PRO A 57 -9.53 -5.14 -15.32
C PRO A 57 -8.19 -4.50 -14.91
N LEU A 58 -7.48 -5.07 -13.92
CA LEU A 58 -6.19 -4.53 -13.46
C LEU A 58 -5.08 -4.84 -14.45
N VAL A 59 -5.11 -6.00 -15.10
CA VAL A 59 -4.16 -6.30 -16.20
C VAL A 59 -4.32 -5.29 -17.32
N GLN A 60 -5.55 -4.97 -17.73
CA GLN A 60 -5.84 -3.96 -18.75
C GLN A 60 -5.41 -2.55 -18.30
N TYR A 61 -5.62 -2.21 -17.03
CA TYR A 61 -5.14 -0.96 -16.44
C TYR A 61 -3.61 -0.85 -16.46
N HIS A 62 -2.89 -1.91 -16.08
CA HIS A 62 -1.44 -1.94 -16.10
C HIS A 62 -0.85 -1.94 -17.52
N LEU A 63 -1.50 -2.60 -18.48
CA LEU A 63 -1.21 -2.45 -19.90
C LEU A 63 -1.33 -0.99 -20.33
N GLY A 64 -2.45 -0.34 -20.02
CA GLY A 64 -2.68 1.07 -20.34
C GLY A 64 -1.60 1.99 -19.75
N ARG A 65 -1.24 1.78 -18.49
CA ARG A 65 -0.15 2.53 -17.83
C ARG A 65 1.19 2.34 -18.51
N THR A 66 1.50 1.11 -18.88
CA THR A 66 2.76 0.79 -19.52
C THR A 66 2.84 1.39 -20.92
N LEU A 67 1.76 1.31 -21.70
CA LEU A 67 1.63 1.92 -23.03
C LEU A 67 1.75 3.45 -22.97
N ALA A 68 1.14 4.09 -21.98
CA ALA A 68 1.28 5.53 -21.76
C ALA A 68 2.73 5.92 -21.47
N LYS A 69 3.45 5.14 -20.64
CA LYS A 69 4.88 5.35 -20.36
C LYS A 69 5.77 5.15 -21.59
N LEU A 70 5.34 4.32 -22.53
CA LEU A 70 5.99 4.15 -23.84
C LEU A 70 5.60 5.23 -24.87
N GLY A 71 4.74 6.19 -24.51
CA GLY A 71 4.23 7.22 -25.43
C GLY A 71 3.21 6.70 -26.45
N ARG A 72 2.69 5.47 -26.26
CA ARG A 72 1.66 4.86 -27.10
C ARG A 72 0.27 5.24 -26.58
N SER A 73 -0.04 6.54 -26.62
CA SER A 73 -1.20 7.11 -25.93
C SER A 73 -2.55 6.59 -26.41
N ASP A 74 -2.75 6.36 -27.71
CA ASP A 74 -4.02 5.83 -28.22
C ASP A 74 -4.25 4.38 -27.78
N ASP A 75 -3.20 3.55 -27.78
CA ASP A 75 -3.26 2.18 -27.27
C ASP A 75 -3.53 2.18 -25.75
N ALA A 76 -2.94 3.12 -25.02
CA ALA A 76 -3.18 3.30 -23.60
C ALA A 76 -4.65 3.63 -23.30
N LEU A 77 -5.24 4.56 -24.06
CA LEU A 77 -6.65 4.91 -23.95
C LEU A 77 -7.58 3.73 -24.24
N ALA A 78 -7.23 2.90 -25.23
CA ALA A 78 -7.98 1.69 -25.53
C ALA A 78 -7.92 0.68 -24.37
N ALA A 79 -6.74 0.45 -23.80
CA ALA A 79 -6.55 -0.44 -22.66
C ALA A 79 -7.28 0.06 -21.40
N TYR A 80 -7.23 1.36 -21.09
CA TYR A 80 -8.02 1.94 -20.01
C TYR A 80 -9.52 1.84 -20.27
N GLY A 81 -9.95 2.01 -21.52
CA GLY A 81 -11.33 1.77 -21.92
C GLY A 81 -11.78 0.34 -21.61
N ARG A 82 -10.96 -0.66 -21.98
CA ARG A 82 -11.24 -2.06 -21.69
C ARG A 82 -11.28 -2.34 -20.18
N ALA A 83 -10.38 -1.74 -19.40
CA ALA A 83 -10.39 -1.86 -17.94
C ALA A 83 -11.71 -1.34 -17.33
N ILE A 84 -12.21 -0.20 -17.82
CA ILE A 84 -13.47 0.41 -17.39
C ILE A 84 -14.69 -0.42 -17.83
N GLU A 85 -14.64 -1.07 -19.00
CA GLU A 85 -15.70 -1.99 -19.44
C GLU A 85 -15.79 -3.24 -18.56
N LEU A 86 -14.65 -3.71 -18.04
CA LEU A 86 -14.57 -4.88 -17.17
C LEU A 86 -14.94 -4.54 -15.72
N ASP A 87 -14.55 -3.35 -15.25
CA ASP A 87 -14.93 -2.80 -13.95
C ASP A 87 -15.21 -1.30 -14.06
N GLU A 88 -16.50 -0.95 -14.11
CA GLU A 88 -16.94 0.44 -14.23
C GLU A 88 -16.59 1.30 -13.01
N ASN A 89 -16.30 0.67 -11.87
CA ASN A 89 -15.96 1.32 -10.62
C ASN A 89 -14.44 1.42 -10.39
N LEU A 90 -13.61 0.98 -11.34
CA LEU A 90 -12.16 1.08 -11.26
C LEU A 90 -11.69 2.55 -11.41
N LEU A 91 -11.73 3.28 -10.29
CA LEU A 91 -11.37 4.70 -10.20
C LEU A 91 -9.99 5.00 -10.78
N SER A 92 -9.02 4.10 -10.57
CA SER A 92 -7.66 4.24 -11.08
C SER A 92 -7.61 4.28 -12.61
N ALA A 93 -8.46 3.50 -13.30
CA ALA A 93 -8.55 3.50 -14.76
C ALA A 93 -9.25 4.76 -15.29
N HIS A 94 -10.31 5.23 -14.62
CA HIS A 94 -10.96 6.52 -14.97
C HIS A 94 -10.00 7.69 -14.83
N TYR A 95 -9.26 7.76 -13.72
CA TYR A 95 -8.26 8.79 -13.48
C TYR A 95 -7.14 8.73 -14.54
N ALA A 96 -6.58 7.56 -14.79
CA ALA A 96 -5.49 7.38 -15.74
C ALA A 96 -5.91 7.75 -17.18
N ARG A 97 -7.13 7.37 -17.58
CA ARG A 97 -7.71 7.78 -18.87
C ARG A 97 -7.88 9.29 -18.97
N ALA A 98 -8.42 9.94 -17.94
CA ALA A 98 -8.58 11.39 -17.92
C ALA A 98 -7.22 12.10 -18.00
N HIS A 99 -6.22 11.63 -17.25
CA HIS A 99 -4.86 12.15 -17.30
C HIS A 99 -4.28 12.05 -18.73
N GLU A 100 -4.39 10.89 -19.37
CA GLU A 100 -3.86 10.67 -20.73
C GLU A 100 -4.55 11.56 -21.78
N LEU A 101 -5.88 11.70 -21.71
CA LEU A 101 -6.64 12.61 -22.58
C LEU A 101 -6.20 14.07 -22.44
N ARG A 102 -5.88 14.48 -21.20
CA ARG A 102 -5.36 15.82 -20.93
C ARG A 102 -3.99 16.03 -21.56
N GLN A 103 -3.09 15.04 -21.46
CA GLN A 103 -1.75 15.11 -22.08
C GLN A 103 -1.82 15.21 -23.60
N LEU A 104 -2.80 14.54 -24.23
CA LEU A 104 -3.07 14.65 -25.67
C LEU A 104 -3.79 15.94 -26.09
N GLY A 105 -4.19 16.80 -25.16
CA GLY A 105 -4.96 18.02 -25.45
C GLY A 105 -6.42 17.77 -25.86
N ARG A 106 -6.94 16.55 -25.69
CA ARG A 106 -8.33 16.15 -25.99
C ARG A 106 -9.26 16.66 -24.89
N THR A 107 -9.42 17.98 -24.86
CA THR A 107 -9.98 18.72 -23.72
C THR A 107 -11.44 18.32 -23.43
N GLU A 108 -12.25 18.06 -24.45
CA GLU A 108 -13.65 17.70 -24.27
C GLU A 108 -13.80 16.30 -23.68
N ASP A 109 -13.10 15.31 -24.26
CA ASP A 109 -13.07 13.94 -23.75
C ASP A 109 -12.51 13.87 -22.32
N TRP A 110 -11.47 14.66 -22.04
CA TRP A 110 -10.90 14.80 -20.69
C TRP A 110 -11.93 15.28 -19.67
N ARG A 111 -12.69 16.34 -20.00
CA ARG A 111 -13.74 16.87 -19.10
C ARG A 111 -14.82 15.84 -18.83
N GLN A 112 -15.22 15.10 -19.85
CA GLN A 112 -16.20 14.02 -19.70
C GLN A 112 -15.67 12.91 -18.79
N ALA A 113 -14.44 12.44 -19.04
CA ALA A 113 -13.81 11.40 -18.21
C ALA A 113 -13.63 11.86 -16.76
N LEU A 114 -13.20 13.11 -16.53
CA LEU A 114 -13.05 13.68 -15.19
C LEU A 114 -14.40 13.83 -14.48
N SER A 115 -15.45 14.22 -15.19
CA SER A 115 -16.82 14.25 -14.65
C SER A 115 -17.30 12.89 -14.15
N VAL A 116 -16.93 11.81 -14.84
CA VAL A 116 -17.28 10.44 -14.41
C VAL A 116 -16.47 10.07 -13.18
N PHE A 117 -15.16 10.31 -13.19
CA PHE A 117 -14.30 10.11 -12.02
C PHE A 117 -14.82 10.87 -10.78
N ASP A 118 -15.14 12.15 -10.90
CA ASP A 118 -15.66 13.00 -9.81
C ASP A 118 -17.01 12.50 -9.27
N ARG A 119 -17.83 11.89 -10.14
CA ARG A 119 -19.11 11.30 -9.72
C ARG A 119 -18.88 10.02 -8.94
N LEU A 120 -18.01 9.14 -9.44
CA LEU A 120 -17.68 7.87 -8.80
C LEU A 120 -16.96 8.08 -7.46
N SER A 121 -16.07 9.08 -7.37
CA SER A 121 -15.36 9.39 -6.12
C SER A 121 -16.30 9.95 -5.04
N LYS A 122 -17.24 10.82 -5.42
CA LYS A 122 -18.24 11.38 -4.49
C LYS A 122 -19.35 10.42 -4.11
N ALA A 123 -19.63 9.41 -4.93
CA ALA A 123 -20.60 8.37 -4.63
C ALA A 123 -20.21 7.51 -3.43
N GLY A 124 -18.98 7.66 -2.93
CA GLY A 124 -18.60 7.37 -1.54
C GLY A 124 -18.94 5.96 -1.06
N PHE A 125 -18.00 5.03 -1.20
CA PHE A 125 -17.90 3.77 -0.43
C PHE A 125 -19.10 2.77 -0.45
N GLU A 126 -20.26 3.12 -0.99
CA GLU A 126 -21.37 2.20 -1.23
C GLU A 126 -21.28 1.66 -2.67
N GLY A 127 -20.63 0.51 -2.83
CA GLY A 127 -20.57 -0.22 -4.11
C GLY A 127 -19.33 0.01 -4.96
N VAL A 128 -18.48 0.97 -4.61
CA VAL A 128 -17.09 0.99 -5.07
C VAL A 128 -16.36 -0.14 -4.35
N SER A 129 -15.91 -1.15 -5.08
CA SER A 129 -15.19 -2.29 -4.53
C SER A 129 -14.00 -1.82 -3.69
N THR A 130 -14.16 -1.80 -2.36
CA THR A 130 -13.06 -1.72 -1.38
C THR A 130 -12.18 -2.98 -1.42
N THR A 131 -12.55 -3.97 -2.21
CA THR A 131 -11.85 -5.23 -2.42
C THR A 131 -10.50 -5.11 -3.15
N TYR A 132 -10.06 -3.92 -3.56
CA TYR A 132 -8.80 -3.76 -4.31
C TYR A 132 -7.81 -2.79 -3.64
N GLN A 133 -7.46 -3.06 -2.37
CA GLN A 133 -6.22 -2.56 -1.76
C GLN A 133 -4.96 -3.34 -2.21
N GLY A 134 -5.11 -4.40 -3.01
CA GLY A 134 -4.02 -5.21 -3.54
C GLY A 134 -3.55 -4.77 -4.94
N GLN A 135 -2.32 -5.12 -5.31
CA GLN A 135 -1.77 -4.91 -6.66
C GLN A 135 -2.46 -5.75 -7.75
N GLY A 136 -3.60 -6.40 -7.46
CA GLY A 136 -4.37 -7.29 -8.32
C GLY A 136 -4.28 -8.76 -7.92
N LYS A 137 -5.25 -9.57 -8.37
CA LYS A 137 -5.41 -10.98 -7.92
C LYS A 137 -4.18 -11.86 -8.18
N TYR A 138 -3.32 -11.45 -9.10
CA TYR A 138 -2.08 -12.13 -9.46
C TYR A 138 -0.85 -11.64 -8.68
N ALA A 139 -0.96 -10.55 -7.93
CA ALA A 139 0.08 -10.10 -7.00
C ALA A 139 -0.10 -10.70 -5.60
N GLU A 140 -1.23 -11.33 -5.32
CA GLU A 140 -1.50 -12.00 -4.05
C GLU A 140 -1.04 -13.46 -4.12
N ALA A 141 -0.32 -13.90 -3.08
CA ALA A 141 0.04 -15.31 -2.94
C ALA A 141 -1.21 -16.11 -2.54
N ARG A 142 -1.82 -16.81 -3.49
CA ARG A 142 -2.96 -17.68 -3.19
C ARG A 142 -2.47 -18.99 -2.55
N VAL A 143 -2.80 -19.22 -1.29
CA VAL A 143 -2.61 -20.53 -0.64
C VAL A 143 -3.68 -21.48 -1.17
N GLU A 144 -3.38 -22.25 -2.21
CA GLU A 144 -4.27 -23.34 -2.65
C GLU A 144 -4.10 -24.55 -1.72
N GLY A 145 -4.85 -24.56 -0.64
CA GLY A 145 -5.02 -25.70 0.25
C GLY A 145 -6.49 -25.86 0.61
N HIS A 146 -7.09 -27.00 0.26
CA HIS A 146 -8.33 -27.41 0.92
C HIS A 146 -8.03 -27.57 2.41
N PHE A 147 -8.62 -26.71 3.25
CA PHE A 147 -8.77 -27.01 4.68
C PHE A 147 -9.74 -28.19 4.77
N GLY A 148 -9.22 -29.40 4.60
CA GLY A 148 -9.98 -30.63 4.79
C GLY A 148 -10.55 -30.62 6.21
N SER A 149 -11.85 -30.89 6.34
CA SER A 149 -12.54 -31.03 7.62
C SER A 149 -12.14 -32.31 8.38
N GLY A 150 -10.85 -32.65 8.38
CA GLY A 150 -10.30 -33.90 8.85
C GLY A 150 -9.24 -33.68 9.93
N GLY A 151 -9.68 -33.44 11.16
CA GLY A 151 -9.13 -34.08 12.36
C GLY A 151 -7.67 -33.90 12.78
N ASP A 152 -6.88 -32.98 12.20
CA ASP A 152 -5.59 -32.57 12.78
C ASP A 152 -5.45 -31.05 12.70
N ASP A 153 -6.04 -30.39 13.70
CA ASP A 153 -6.13 -28.94 13.89
C ASP A 153 -4.77 -28.35 14.31
N ARG A 154 -3.73 -28.60 13.51
CA ARG A 154 -2.44 -27.94 13.68
C ARG A 154 -2.50 -26.65 12.90
N MET A 155 -2.94 -25.59 13.59
CA MET A 155 -2.47 -24.23 13.31
C MET A 155 -1.03 -24.31 12.80
N SER A 156 -0.76 -23.77 11.60
CA SER A 156 0.61 -23.56 11.15
C SER A 156 1.37 -22.96 12.33
N PRO A 157 2.41 -23.62 12.86
CA PRO A 157 3.05 -23.14 14.06
C PRO A 157 3.52 -21.72 13.77
N ILE A 158 3.09 -20.77 14.59
CA ILE A 158 3.74 -19.47 14.66
C ILE A 158 5.20 -19.79 14.94
N HIS A 159 6.06 -19.69 13.93
CA HIS A 159 7.50 -19.83 14.09
C HIS A 159 7.97 -18.58 14.82
N LEU A 160 7.86 -18.62 16.15
CA LEU A 160 8.51 -17.66 17.02
C LEU A 160 10.01 -17.87 16.83
N ALA A 161 10.67 -16.91 16.19
CA ALA A 161 12.12 -16.81 16.31
C ALA A 161 12.48 -16.68 17.80
N ASP A 162 13.69 -17.10 18.17
CA ASP A 162 14.17 -16.87 19.52
C ASP A 162 14.01 -15.38 19.88
N PRO A 163 13.47 -15.07 21.07
CA PRO A 163 13.22 -13.69 21.46
C PRO A 163 14.54 -12.91 21.41
N VAL A 164 14.62 -11.96 20.48
CA VAL A 164 15.72 -11.01 20.43
C VAL A 164 15.45 -9.99 21.55
N PRO A 165 16.37 -9.81 22.51
CA PRO A 165 16.16 -8.83 23.57
C PRO A 165 16.11 -7.43 22.97
N ILE A 166 14.96 -6.78 23.09
CA ILE A 166 14.85 -5.34 22.89
C ILE A 166 15.12 -4.71 24.25
N THR A 167 16.24 -3.99 24.39
CA THR A 167 16.57 -3.31 25.63
C THR A 167 15.71 -2.07 25.79
N GLY A 168 14.86 -2.05 26.82
CA GLY A 168 13.91 -0.96 27.12
C GLY A 168 12.52 -1.51 27.44
N LEU A 169 11.83 -0.96 28.45
CA LEU A 169 10.46 -1.35 28.79
C LEU A 169 9.49 -0.74 27.78
N HIS A 170 9.20 -1.48 26.71
CA HIS A 170 8.33 -1.02 25.63
C HIS A 170 6.95 -1.67 25.75
N ARG A 171 5.89 -0.86 25.89
CA ARG A 171 4.54 -1.34 26.21
C ARG A 171 3.72 -1.78 24.99
N ALA A 172 3.90 -1.11 23.86
CA ALA A 172 3.25 -1.42 22.59
C ALA A 172 4.19 -1.00 21.44
N HIS A 173 4.22 -1.77 20.36
CA HIS A 173 5.00 -1.43 19.18
C HIS A 173 4.16 -1.61 17.93
N VAL A 174 4.43 -0.80 16.92
CA VAL A 174 3.91 -0.97 15.56
C VAL A 174 5.08 -1.36 14.66
N ALA A 175 4.83 -2.30 13.76
CA ALA A 175 5.77 -2.64 12.70
C ALA A 175 5.29 -2.01 11.40
N VAL A 176 6.03 -1.06 10.85
CA VAL A 176 5.69 -0.36 9.61
C VAL A 176 6.97 0.10 8.92
N ASP A 177 6.95 0.08 7.60
CA ASP A 177 8.01 0.66 6.76
C ASP A 177 7.78 2.18 6.66
N THR A 178 8.62 2.95 7.34
CA THR A 178 8.48 4.40 7.47
C THR A 178 9.31 5.19 6.46
N ASP A 179 10.33 4.58 5.88
CA ASP A 179 11.24 5.23 4.93
C ASP A 179 11.06 4.72 3.49
N GLY A 180 10.18 3.74 3.29
CA GLY A 180 9.82 3.18 1.99
C GLY A 180 10.87 2.24 1.43
N ASP A 181 11.79 1.72 2.25
CA ASP A 181 12.84 0.82 1.81
C ASP A 181 12.37 -0.65 1.67
N GLY A 182 11.16 -0.95 2.12
CA GLY A 182 10.49 -2.25 2.14
C GLY A 182 10.87 -3.14 3.33
N LEU A 183 11.59 -2.64 4.33
CA LEU A 183 11.80 -3.28 5.63
C LEU A 183 10.85 -2.61 6.61
N ALA A 184 10.21 -3.39 7.48
CA ALA A 184 9.45 -2.79 8.56
C ALA A 184 10.42 -2.33 9.66
N GLU A 185 10.27 -1.10 10.12
CA GLU A 185 10.81 -0.62 11.38
C GLU A 185 9.86 -1.00 12.51
N LEU A 186 10.41 -1.13 13.73
CA LEU A 186 9.63 -1.25 14.94
C LEU A 186 9.61 0.09 15.65
N ILE A 187 8.41 0.64 15.85
CA ILE A 187 8.22 1.94 16.51
C ILE A 187 7.50 1.72 17.82
N GLY A 188 8.03 2.28 18.90
CA GLY A 188 7.39 2.24 20.21
C GLY A 188 7.74 3.47 21.06
N PRO A 189 6.90 3.82 22.04
CA PRO A 189 7.20 4.91 22.96
C PRO A 189 8.38 4.56 23.85
N SER A 190 9.24 5.54 24.10
CA SER A 190 10.29 5.45 25.10
C SER A 190 9.70 5.29 26.51
N PRO A 191 10.46 4.77 27.49
CA PRO A 191 9.95 4.58 28.86
C PRO A 191 9.41 5.85 29.53
N ASP A 192 9.87 7.04 29.11
CA ASP A 192 9.41 8.34 29.60
C ASP A 192 8.25 8.94 28.77
N GLY A 193 7.86 8.29 27.67
CA GLY A 193 6.74 8.69 26.81
C GLY A 193 6.97 9.95 25.97
N ASN A 194 8.16 10.56 26.05
CA ASN A 194 8.49 11.84 25.40
C ASN A 194 9.02 11.67 23.97
N THR A 195 9.38 10.45 23.59
CA THR A 195 9.86 10.13 22.24
C THR A 195 9.25 8.82 21.77
N LEU A 196 9.13 8.68 20.45
CA LEU A 196 8.93 7.40 19.81
C LEU A 196 10.28 6.93 19.30
N GLN A 197 10.74 5.79 19.79
CA GLN A 197 11.97 5.17 19.34
C GLN A 197 11.68 4.34 18.09
N ILE A 198 12.50 4.52 17.07
CA ILE A 198 12.45 3.76 15.82
C ILE A 198 13.62 2.79 15.84
N LEU A 199 13.29 1.51 15.72
CA LEU A 199 14.26 0.42 15.65
C LEU A 199 14.27 -0.12 14.23
N ALA A 200 15.44 -0.13 13.59
CA ALA A 200 15.61 -0.74 12.27
C ALA A 200 16.01 -2.22 12.42
N LYS A 201 15.54 -3.04 11.48
CA LYS A 201 15.87 -4.46 11.42
C LYS A 201 17.27 -4.65 10.84
N GLN A 202 18.12 -5.36 11.58
CA GLN A 202 19.47 -5.76 11.19
C GLN A 202 19.56 -7.29 11.10
N SER A 203 20.65 -7.80 10.52
CA SER A 203 20.87 -9.25 10.33
C SER A 203 20.88 -10.05 11.64
N ASN A 204 21.10 -9.39 12.79
CA ASN A 204 21.21 -10.00 14.11
C ASN A 204 20.24 -9.40 15.16
N GLY A 205 19.21 -8.65 14.73
CA GLY A 205 18.21 -8.11 15.66
C GLY A 205 17.70 -6.72 15.29
N TRP A 206 17.23 -5.99 16.30
CA TRP A 206 16.72 -4.63 16.17
C TRP A 206 17.68 -3.65 16.82
N THR A 207 18.00 -2.56 16.13
CA THR A 207 18.88 -1.52 16.65
C THR A 207 18.22 -0.16 16.55
N ALA A 208 18.44 0.71 17.54
CA ALA A 208 17.97 2.09 17.49
C ALA A 208 18.50 2.79 16.23
N ALA A 209 17.59 3.24 15.38
CA ALA A 209 17.89 3.93 14.14
C ALA A 209 17.69 5.44 14.30
N SER A 210 16.52 5.84 14.83
CA SER A 210 16.17 7.24 15.04
C SER A 210 15.12 7.38 16.14
N SER A 211 14.68 8.61 16.38
CA SER A 211 13.61 8.91 17.33
C SER A 211 12.78 10.09 16.86
N TRP A 212 11.47 10.02 17.06
CA TRP A 212 10.57 11.13 16.86
C TRP A 212 10.18 11.77 18.18
N TYR A 213 10.17 13.09 18.19
CA TYR A 213 9.78 13.85 19.36
C TYR A 213 8.27 13.90 19.49
N VAL A 214 7.77 13.58 20.68
CA VAL A 214 6.36 13.78 21.03
C VAL A 214 6.20 15.19 21.61
N PRO A 215 5.23 16.00 21.15
CA PRO A 215 5.05 17.36 21.65
C PRO A 215 4.88 17.43 23.18
N PRO A 216 5.33 18.52 23.85
CA PRO A 216 5.20 18.66 25.29
C PRO A 216 3.73 18.61 25.72
N GLY A 217 3.44 17.85 26.78
CA GLY A 217 2.07 17.66 27.29
C GLY A 217 1.37 16.39 26.81
N ILE A 218 1.99 15.62 25.89
CA ILE A 218 1.51 14.31 25.45
C ILE A 218 2.51 13.25 25.91
N GLN A 219 2.05 12.25 26.65
CA GLN A 219 2.84 11.07 27.04
C GLN A 219 2.40 9.88 26.21
N ALA A 220 3.16 9.52 25.17
CA ALA A 220 2.78 8.43 24.29
C ALA A 220 2.85 7.08 25.03
N HIS A 221 1.72 6.37 25.11
CA HIS A 221 1.62 5.03 25.70
C HIS A 221 1.28 3.93 24.71
N THR A 222 0.38 4.23 23.77
CA THR A 222 0.13 3.40 22.59
C THR A 222 0.37 4.23 21.34
N THR A 223 0.74 3.56 20.26
CA THR A 223 0.98 4.18 18.96
C THR A 223 0.24 3.37 17.91
N LEU A 224 -0.48 4.07 17.04
CA LEU A 224 -1.00 3.55 15.77
C LEU A 224 -0.47 4.43 14.65
N ILE A 225 -0.22 3.83 13.50
CA ILE A 225 0.30 4.50 12.32
C ILE A 225 -0.64 4.24 11.16
N GLY A 226 -0.96 5.28 10.40
CA GLY A 226 -1.80 5.23 9.21
C GLY A 226 -1.91 6.63 8.62
N ASP A 227 -2.34 6.75 7.37
CA ASP A 227 -2.69 8.04 6.77
C ASP A 227 -4.10 8.42 7.25
N ILE A 228 -4.19 9.28 8.27
CA ILE A 228 -5.45 9.52 9.01
C ILE A 228 -6.24 10.69 8.38
N ASP A 229 -5.59 11.60 7.64
CA ASP A 229 -6.26 12.67 6.89
C ASP A 229 -6.26 12.51 5.35
N ASP A 230 -5.78 11.37 4.83
CA ASP A 230 -5.78 11.04 3.40
C ASP A 230 -4.90 12.03 2.58
N ASP A 231 -3.83 12.53 3.19
CA ASP A 231 -2.88 13.45 2.55
C ASP A 231 -1.72 12.74 1.84
N GLY A 232 -1.62 11.41 2.00
CA GLY A 232 -0.61 10.55 1.42
C GLY A 232 0.64 10.36 2.29
N ASP A 233 0.74 11.02 3.45
CA ASP A 233 1.78 10.83 4.45
C ASP A 233 1.28 9.99 5.63
N LEU A 234 2.18 9.22 6.26
CA LEU A 234 1.84 8.46 7.46
C LEU A 234 1.70 9.39 8.68
N ASP A 235 0.53 9.37 9.30
CA ASP A 235 0.23 10.01 10.58
C ASP A 235 0.40 9.08 11.77
N LEU A 236 0.39 9.68 12.95
CA LEU A 236 0.42 8.99 14.22
C LEU A 236 -0.86 9.25 15.02
N LEU A 237 -1.45 8.19 15.56
CA LEU A 237 -2.40 8.30 16.66
C LEU A 237 -1.72 7.83 17.94
N VAL A 238 -1.66 8.70 18.94
CA VAL A 238 -1.09 8.35 20.24
C VAL A 238 -2.13 8.54 21.33
N SER A 239 -2.25 7.53 22.20
CA SER A 239 -2.95 7.74 23.46
C SER A 239 -1.99 8.35 24.47
N SER A 240 -2.43 9.42 25.11
CA SER A 240 -1.89 9.89 26.39
C SER A 240 -2.73 9.31 27.52
N GLY A 241 -2.11 9.01 28.66
CA GLY A 241 -2.89 8.56 29.80
C GLY A 241 -2.10 8.34 31.07
N GLN A 242 -2.40 9.13 32.11
CA GLN A 242 -2.74 8.50 33.37
C GLN A 242 -4.13 7.88 33.26
N LEU A 243 -4.28 6.65 33.77
CA LEU A 243 -5.54 5.89 33.75
C LEU A 243 -6.71 6.75 34.29
N GLY A 244 -7.61 7.18 33.40
CA GLY A 244 -8.91 7.74 33.77
C GLY A 244 -9.22 9.18 33.37
N SER A 245 -8.34 9.94 32.70
CA SER A 245 -8.66 11.36 32.41
C SER A 245 -8.05 12.04 31.18
N ASP A 246 -7.52 11.33 30.18
CA ASP A 246 -6.79 12.01 29.09
C ASP A 246 -7.37 11.72 27.68
N PRO A 247 -7.36 12.72 26.77
CA PRO A 247 -7.82 12.57 25.40
C PRO A 247 -6.86 11.71 24.57
N THR A 248 -7.40 11.06 23.54
CA THR A 248 -6.58 10.50 22.46
C THR A 248 -6.14 11.65 21.56
N ASN A 249 -4.85 11.73 21.23
CA ASN A 249 -4.31 12.80 20.41
C ASN A 249 -3.97 12.28 19.01
N LYS A 250 -4.37 13.04 18.00
CA LYS A 250 -3.91 12.88 16.62
C LYS A 250 -2.62 13.67 16.47
N LEU A 251 -1.59 13.07 15.91
CA LEU A 251 -0.31 13.70 15.61
C LEU A 251 -0.13 13.70 14.09
N LEU A 252 -0.32 14.87 13.48
CA LEU A 252 -0.22 15.05 12.03
C LEU A 252 1.23 15.27 11.62
N ARG A 253 1.71 14.51 10.63
CA ARG A 253 3.06 14.68 10.10
C ARG A 253 3.12 15.93 9.23
N GLN A 254 4.01 16.85 9.55
CA GLN A 254 4.23 18.04 8.74
C GLN A 254 5.29 17.77 7.67
N GLN A 255 5.29 18.57 6.59
CA GLN A 255 6.28 18.52 5.50
C GLN A 255 7.75 18.63 5.95
N ASN A 256 8.00 19.15 7.16
CA ASN A 256 9.34 19.24 7.77
C ASN A 256 9.71 18.04 8.65
N GLY A 257 8.88 16.98 8.68
CA GLY A 257 9.06 15.77 9.47
C GLY A 257 8.71 15.91 10.95
N ARG A 258 8.13 17.02 11.40
CA ARG A 258 7.66 17.20 12.79
C ARG A 258 6.18 16.86 12.91
N PHE A 259 5.78 16.43 14.09
CA PHE A 259 4.37 16.18 14.39
C PHE A 259 3.73 17.39 15.07
N VAL A 260 2.52 17.73 14.65
CA VAL A 260 1.66 18.71 15.33
C VAL A 260 0.51 17.97 15.98
N ALA A 261 0.25 18.29 17.24
CA ALA A 261 -0.85 17.69 17.98
C ALA A 261 -2.18 18.36 17.66
N GLU A 262 -3.16 17.54 17.34
CA GLU A 262 -4.57 17.88 17.23
C GLU A 262 -5.35 17.00 18.22
N ALA A 263 -6.08 17.64 19.14
CA ALA A 263 -6.91 16.90 20.09
C ALA A 263 -8.12 16.32 19.34
N LEU A 264 -8.35 15.01 19.46
CA LEU A 264 -9.60 14.41 18.96
C LEU A 264 -10.71 14.74 19.95
N GLY A 265 -11.45 15.81 19.66
CA GLY A 265 -12.70 16.11 20.34
C GLY A 265 -13.75 15.08 19.94
N PHE A 266 -13.94 14.04 20.74
CA PHE A 266 -15.18 13.27 20.66
C PHE A 266 -16.31 14.18 21.19
N GLU A 267 -17.07 14.83 20.31
CA GLU A 267 -18.38 15.39 20.66
C GLU A 267 -19.37 14.23 20.90
N GLY A 268 -19.12 13.45 21.95
CA GLY A 268 -20.14 12.62 22.56
C GLY A 268 -21.01 13.52 23.40
N SER A 269 -22.22 13.80 22.94
CA SER A 269 -23.27 14.46 23.71
C SER A 269 -23.51 13.69 25.01
N ALA A 270 -22.83 14.10 26.09
CA ALA A 270 -23.28 13.82 27.44
C ALA A 270 -24.44 14.77 27.73
N ASN A 271 -25.65 14.37 27.33
CA ASN A 271 -26.88 14.91 27.89
C ASN A 271 -27.83 13.74 28.20
N ALA A 272 -28.09 13.64 29.52
CA ALA A 272 -29.00 12.75 30.26
C ALA A 272 -28.49 11.33 30.58
#